data_AF-A0A536Z1A9-F1
#
_entry.id   AF-A0A536Z1A9-F1
#
_cell.length_a   1.000
_cell.length_b   1.000
_cell.length_c   1.000
_cell.angle_alpha   90.00
_cell.angle_beta   90.00
_cell.angle_gamma   90.00
#
_symmetry.space_group_name_H-M   'P 1'
#
loop_
_entity.id
_entity.type
_entity.pdbx_description
1 polymer ?
#
loop_
_entity_poly.entity_id
_entity_poly.type
_entity_poly.pdbx_seq_one_letter_code
_entity_poly.pdbx_strand_id
1 'polypeptide(L)'
;MGPLQLARLYALKSLWTSTGFRSAGRALVDALDSSDEGVRTVAGMFLVQAGKQAEPLVEEAIHQRKNLSTVLVIAGDIGAVRLEPELRRFTGDADPQVAKAARDGLRILAAATSGAEAKQ
;
A
#
# COMPACT_ATOMS: atom_id res chain seq x y z
N MET A 1 -11.51 -15.54 -17.16
CA MET A 1 -10.27 -15.52 -16.36
C MET A 1 -9.14 -16.09 -17.19
N GLY A 2 -8.13 -15.28 -17.54
CA GLY A 2 -6.97 -15.77 -18.27
C GLY A 2 -5.88 -16.21 -17.28
N PRO A 3 -5.42 -17.47 -17.28
CA PRO A 3 -4.30 -17.92 -16.43
C PRO A 3 -3.02 -17.06 -16.61
N LEU A 4 -2.92 -16.37 -17.74
CA LEU A 4 -1.86 -15.44 -18.09
C LEU A 4 -1.78 -14.19 -17.19
N GLN A 5 -2.89 -13.63 -16.70
CA GLN A 5 -2.86 -12.42 -15.86
C GLN A 5 -2.35 -12.72 -14.46
N LEU A 6 -2.77 -13.86 -13.89
CA LEU A 6 -2.26 -14.37 -12.62
C LEU A 6 -0.77 -14.71 -12.73
N ALA A 7 -0.37 -15.45 -13.78
CA ALA A 7 1.04 -15.76 -14.02
C ALA A 7 1.89 -14.49 -14.14
N ARG A 8 1.37 -13.44 -14.79
CA ARG A 8 2.04 -12.15 -14.91
C ARG A 8 2.19 -11.44 -13.56
N LEU A 9 1.17 -11.45 -12.70
CA LEU A 9 1.25 -10.91 -11.34
C LEU A 9 2.29 -11.64 -10.49
N TYR A 10 2.34 -12.97 -10.57
CA TYR A 10 3.34 -13.76 -9.86
C TYR A 10 4.76 -13.54 -10.40
N ALA A 11 4.92 -13.43 -11.72
CA ALA A 11 6.21 -13.08 -12.33
C ALA A 11 6.65 -11.67 -11.90
N LEU A 12 5.72 -10.70 -11.88
CA LEU A 12 5.96 -9.35 -11.37
C LEU A 12 6.38 -9.35 -9.91
N LYS A 13 5.71 -10.14 -9.06
CA LYS A 13 6.10 -10.30 -7.66
C LYS A 13 7.50 -10.87 -7.55
N SER A 14 7.79 -11.96 -8.26
CA SER A 14 9.09 -12.64 -8.20
C SER A 14 10.23 -11.74 -8.70
N LEU A 15 9.95 -10.94 -9.73
CA LEU A 15 10.86 -9.92 -10.23
C LEU A 15 10.98 -8.75 -9.24
N TRP A 16 9.91 -8.33 -8.59
CA TRP A 16 9.97 -7.26 -7.60
C TRP A 16 10.81 -7.66 -6.39
N THR A 17 10.59 -8.87 -5.85
CA THR A 17 11.39 -9.40 -4.73
C THR A 17 12.84 -9.69 -5.12
N SER A 18 13.12 -10.06 -6.37
CA SER A 18 14.49 -10.34 -6.83
C SER A 18 15.25 -9.09 -7.27
N THR A 19 14.56 -8.07 -7.79
CA THR A 19 15.20 -6.93 -8.46
C THR A 19 14.99 -5.59 -7.74
N GLY A 20 14.08 -5.52 -6.75
CA GLY A 20 13.80 -4.26 -6.02
C GLY A 20 13.25 -3.14 -6.91
N PHE A 21 12.70 -3.49 -8.08
CA PHE A 21 12.38 -2.53 -9.13
C PHE A 21 11.11 -1.73 -8.80
N ARG A 22 11.26 -0.41 -8.58
CA ARG A 22 10.14 0.53 -8.35
C ARG A 22 9.07 0.48 -9.46
N SER A 23 9.44 0.13 -10.69
CA SER A 23 8.47 0.01 -11.79
C SER A 23 7.46 -1.13 -11.60
N ALA A 24 7.84 -2.22 -10.93
CA ALA A 24 6.92 -3.30 -10.59
C ALA A 24 5.90 -2.86 -9.53
N GLY A 25 6.35 -2.03 -8.58
CA GLY A 25 5.50 -1.36 -7.62
C GLY A 25 4.49 -0.41 -8.24
N ARG A 26 4.89 0.41 -9.22
CA ARG A 26 3.96 1.25 -9.99
C ARG A 26 2.90 0.42 -10.69
N ALA A 27 3.29 -0.71 -11.29
CA ALA A 27 2.33 -1.61 -11.93
C ALA A 27 1.34 -2.25 -10.92
N LEU A 28 1.77 -2.49 -9.67
CA LEU A 28 0.89 -2.96 -8.59
C LEU A 28 -0.06 -1.85 -8.10
N VAL A 29 0.42 -0.62 -7.97
CA VAL A 29 -0.44 0.54 -7.65
C VAL A 29 -1.46 0.79 -8.76
N ASP A 30 -1.07 0.66 -10.02
CA ASP A 30 -2.00 0.78 -11.15
C ASP A 30 -2.99 -0.40 -11.20
N ALA A 31 -2.53 -1.60 -10.83
CA ALA A 31 -3.39 -2.77 -10.67
C ALA A 31 -4.43 -2.62 -9.54
N LEU A 32 -4.21 -1.74 -8.55
CA LEU A 32 -5.24 -1.37 -7.57
C LEU A 32 -6.46 -0.69 -8.21
N ASP A 33 -6.29 -0.05 -9.37
CA ASP A 33 -7.39 0.58 -10.11
C ASP A 33 -8.00 -0.35 -11.17
N SER A 34 -7.50 -1.59 -11.27
CA SER A 34 -8.03 -2.56 -12.22
C SER A 34 -9.50 -2.89 -11.95
N SER A 35 -10.29 -3.06 -13.01
CA SER A 35 -11.70 -3.47 -12.92
C SER A 35 -11.88 -4.90 -12.38
N ASP A 36 -10.80 -5.67 -12.30
CA ASP A 36 -10.80 -7.03 -11.75
C ASP A 36 -10.53 -7.01 -10.24
N GLU A 37 -11.49 -7.47 -9.44
CA GLU A 37 -11.43 -7.50 -7.98
C GLU A 37 -10.34 -8.45 -7.43
N GLY A 38 -10.04 -9.52 -8.16
CA GLY A 38 -8.95 -10.44 -7.81
C GLY A 38 -7.59 -9.78 -7.95
N VAL A 39 -7.38 -9.07 -9.06
CA VAL A 39 -6.18 -8.23 -9.28
C VAL A 39 -6.11 -7.12 -8.22
N ARG A 40 -7.27 -6.49 -7.95
CA ARG A 40 -7.64 -5.69 -6.76
C ARG A 40 -6.87 -6.10 -5.51
N THR A 41 -7.31 -7.26 -5.05
CA THR A 41 -6.98 -7.82 -3.75
C THR A 41 -5.52 -8.29 -3.70
N VAL A 42 -5.06 -8.97 -4.76
CA VAL A 42 -3.70 -9.51 -4.83
C VAL A 42 -2.65 -8.38 -4.85
N ALA A 43 -2.93 -7.28 -5.56
CA ALA A 43 -2.03 -6.13 -5.61
C ALA A 43 -1.86 -5.49 -4.23
N GLY A 44 -2.97 -5.27 -3.50
CA GLY A 44 -2.93 -4.75 -2.13
C GLY A 44 -2.16 -5.67 -1.17
N MET A 45 -2.42 -6.98 -1.26
CA MET A 45 -1.74 -7.97 -0.43
C MET A 45 -0.23 -8.03 -0.68
N PHE A 46 0.22 -7.90 -1.93
CA PHE A 46 1.66 -7.85 -2.25
C PHE A 46 2.33 -6.55 -1.78
N LEU A 47 1.64 -5.41 -1.83
CA LEU A 47 2.16 -4.16 -1.29
C LEU A 47 2.39 -4.26 0.22
N VAL A 48 1.44 -4.83 0.96
CA VAL A 48 1.59 -5.08 2.40
C VAL A 48 2.75 -6.05 2.67
N GLN A 49 2.83 -7.14 1.90
CA GLN A 49 3.90 -8.15 2.08
C GLN A 49 5.30 -7.60 1.79
N ALA A 50 5.44 -6.59 0.93
CA ALA A 50 6.72 -5.97 0.62
C ALA A 50 7.23 -5.02 1.73
N GLY A 51 6.37 -4.60 2.65
CA GLY A 51 6.74 -3.79 3.82
C GLY A 51 7.47 -2.49 3.43
N LYS A 52 8.67 -2.27 3.98
CA LYS A 52 9.48 -1.05 3.74
C LYS A 52 9.83 -0.80 2.27
N GLN A 53 9.88 -1.83 1.42
CA GLN A 53 10.10 -1.62 -0.01
C GLN A 53 8.92 -0.96 -0.70
N ALA A 54 7.72 -1.04 -0.12
CA ALA A 54 6.52 -0.40 -0.61
C ALA A 54 6.40 1.08 -0.21
N GLU A 55 7.16 1.57 0.79
CA GLU A 55 7.12 2.97 1.24
C GLU A 55 7.17 4.00 0.10
N PRO A 56 8.20 4.02 -0.78
CA PRO A 56 8.29 5.03 -1.85
C PRO A 56 7.21 4.86 -2.93
N LEU A 57 6.58 3.68 -3.02
CA LEU A 57 5.52 3.40 -3.99
C LEU A 57 4.17 3.90 -3.48
N VAL A 58 3.92 3.68 -2.19
CA VAL A 58 2.76 4.19 -1.46
C VAL A 58 2.80 5.72 -1.43
N GLU A 59 3.96 6.32 -1.13
CA GLU A 59 4.17 7.77 -1.20
C GLU A 59 3.77 8.33 -2.57
N GLU A 60 4.29 7.72 -3.64
CA GLU A 60 3.99 8.18 -5.00
C GLU A 60 2.51 8.00 -5.38
N ALA A 61 1.87 6.94 -4.89
CA ALA A 61 0.44 6.70 -5.09
C ALA A 61 -0.43 7.74 -4.36
N ILE A 62 -0.03 8.14 -3.14
CA ILE A 62 -0.64 9.22 -2.38
C ILE A 62 -0.51 10.55 -3.15
N HIS A 63 0.68 10.86 -3.66
CA HIS A 63 0.91 12.06 -4.48
C HIS A 63 0.06 12.08 -5.75
N GLN A 64 -0.12 10.94 -6.41
CA GLN A 64 -0.98 10.81 -7.59
C GLN A 64 -2.48 10.74 -7.24
N ARG A 65 -2.84 10.73 -5.95
CA ARG A 65 -4.20 10.53 -5.45
C ARG A 65 -4.89 9.26 -5.98
N LYS A 66 -4.12 8.22 -6.29
CA LYS A 66 -4.65 6.95 -6.79
C LYS A 66 -5.03 6.04 -5.64
N ASN A 67 -6.28 5.57 -5.60
CA ASN A 67 -6.78 4.65 -4.57
C ASN A 67 -6.42 5.09 -3.14
N LEU A 68 -6.52 6.40 -2.85
CA LEU A 68 -6.06 7.01 -1.60
C LEU A 68 -6.50 6.23 -0.36
N SER A 69 -7.78 5.85 -0.28
CA SER A 69 -8.31 5.11 0.87
C SER A 69 -7.59 3.78 1.09
N THR A 70 -7.33 3.01 0.04
CA THR A 70 -6.63 1.73 0.15
C THR A 70 -5.15 1.93 0.45
N VAL A 71 -4.51 2.88 -0.23
CA VAL A 71 -3.08 3.17 -0.10
C VAL A 71 -2.73 3.69 1.29
N LEU A 72 -3.58 4.52 1.90
CA LEU A 72 -3.40 5.04 3.27
C LEU A 72 -3.49 3.93 4.32
N VAL A 73 -4.39 2.95 4.15
CA VAL A 73 -4.46 1.79 5.05
C VAL A 73 -3.20 0.93 4.88
N ILE A 74 -2.79 0.64 3.65
CA ILE A 74 -1.57 -0.11 3.34
C ILE A 74 -0.34 0.57 3.95
N ALA A 75 -0.25 1.91 3.92
CA ALA A 75 0.83 2.67 4.55
C ALA A 75 0.96 2.37 6.05
N GLY A 76 -0.19 2.24 6.74
CA GLY A 76 -0.24 1.81 8.13
C GLY A 76 0.22 0.38 8.32
N ASP A 77 -0.32 -0.55 7.53
CA ASP A 77 0.00 -2.00 7.59
C ASP A 77 1.49 -2.29 7.34
N ILE A 78 2.14 -1.58 6.41
CA ILE A 78 3.58 -1.75 6.16
C ILE A 78 4.47 -1.09 7.22
N GLY A 79 3.90 -0.32 8.14
CA GLY A 79 4.63 0.42 9.15
C GLY A 79 5.42 1.61 8.58
N ALA A 80 4.87 2.31 7.59
CA ALA A 80 5.52 3.46 6.95
C ALA A 80 5.53 4.69 7.86
N VAL A 81 6.40 4.72 8.87
CA VAL A 81 6.50 5.85 9.83
C VAL A 81 6.79 7.17 9.12
N ARG A 82 7.52 7.14 7.99
CA ARG A 82 7.78 8.34 7.17
C ARG A 82 6.52 8.97 6.59
N LEU A 83 5.46 8.19 6.39
CA LEU A 83 4.18 8.64 5.84
C LEU A 83 3.18 9.05 6.94
N GLU A 84 3.53 8.96 8.22
CA GLU A 84 2.70 9.46 9.31
C GLU A 84 2.20 10.92 9.12
N PRO A 85 3.05 11.90 8.77
CA PRO A 85 2.59 13.27 8.56
C PRO A 85 1.64 13.40 7.36
N GLU A 86 1.84 12.61 6.30
CA GLU A 86 0.92 12.54 5.16
C GLU A 86 -0.42 11.95 5.59
N LEU A 87 -0.43 10.81 6.27
CA LEU A 87 -1.62 10.18 6.82
C LEU A 87 -2.41 11.15 7.70
N ARG A 88 -1.75 11.88 8.61
CA ARG A 88 -2.40 12.92 9.43
C ARG A 88 -3.05 14.00 8.58
N ARG A 89 -2.39 14.45 7.50
CA ARG A 89 -2.94 15.46 6.59
C ARG A 89 -4.25 15.00 5.94
N PHE A 90 -4.35 13.71 5.58
CA PHE A 90 -5.56 13.15 4.97
C PHE A 90 -6.70 12.85 5.96
N THR A 91 -6.48 12.90 7.28
CA THR A 91 -7.56 12.70 8.26
C THR A 91 -8.64 13.78 8.26
N GLY A 92 -8.36 14.93 7.63
CA GLY A 92 -9.28 16.04 7.41
C GLY A 92 -9.70 16.20 5.95
N ASP A 93 -9.50 15.18 5.11
CA ASP A 93 -9.91 15.23 3.70
C ASP A 93 -11.44 15.38 3.58
N ALA A 94 -11.89 15.99 2.48
CA ALA A 94 -13.31 16.18 2.21
C ALA A 94 -14.03 14.85 1.94
N ASP A 95 -13.29 13.84 1.48
CA ASP A 95 -13.83 12.49 1.30
C ASP A 95 -13.83 11.71 2.64
N PRO A 96 -15.00 11.28 3.12
CA PRO A 96 -15.11 10.58 4.41
C PRO A 96 -14.45 9.20 4.40
N GLN A 97 -14.32 8.54 3.25
CA GLN A 97 -13.63 7.26 3.13
C GLN A 97 -12.11 7.45 3.23
N VAL A 98 -11.58 8.50 2.59
CA VAL A 98 -10.16 8.86 2.68
C VAL A 98 -9.80 9.28 4.10
N ALA A 99 -10.62 10.13 4.73
CA ALA A 99 -10.42 10.56 6.11
C ALA A 99 -10.47 9.38 7.11
N LYS A 100 -11.39 8.42 6.89
CA LYS A 100 -11.46 7.20 7.70
C LYS A 100 -10.24 6.32 7.49
N ALA A 101 -9.85 6.06 6.24
CA ALA A 101 -8.67 5.28 5.89
C ALA A 101 -7.38 5.85 6.46
N ALA A 102 -7.21 7.18 6.43
CA ALA A 102 -6.09 7.87 7.06
C ALA A 102 -6.05 7.62 8.57
N ARG A 103 -7.19 7.70 9.26
CA ARG A 103 -7.30 7.45 10.70
C ARG A 103 -7.01 5.98 11.04
N ASP A 104 -7.52 5.05 10.24
CA ASP A 104 -7.26 3.62 10.42
C ASP A 104 -5.77 3.31 10.17
N GLY A 105 -5.17 3.85 9.10
CA GLY A 105 -3.74 3.72 8.81
C GLY A 105 -2.85 4.26 9.95
N LEU A 106 -3.19 5.42 10.52
CA LEU A 106 -2.48 5.96 11.71
C LEU A 106 -2.62 5.06 12.93
N ARG A 107 -3.82 4.50 13.18
CA ARG A 107 -4.04 3.59 14.30
C ARG A 107 -3.21 2.32 14.14
N ILE A 108 -3.17 1.75 12.93
CA ILE A 108 -2.38 0.55 12.61
C ILE A 108 -0.89 0.86 12.76
N LEU A 109 -0.42 2.00 12.23
CA LEU A 109 0.97 2.44 12.36
C LEU A 109 1.37 2.63 13.84
N ALA A 110 0.52 3.27 14.64
CA ALA A 110 0.74 3.43 16.07
C ALA A 110 0.80 2.06 16.77
N ALA A 111 -0.11 1.13 16.46
CA ALA A 111 -0.07 -0.23 17.01
C ALA A 111 1.20 -1.01 16.59
N ALA A 112 1.64 -0.85 15.34
CA ALA A 112 2.85 -1.48 14.82
C ALA A 112 4.12 -0.92 15.49
N THR A 113 4.13 0.38 15.80
CA THR A 113 5.26 1.05 16.46
C THR A 113 5.32 0.70 17.95
N SER A 114 4.18 0.77 18.65
CA SER A 114 4.09 0.39 20.07
C SER A 114 4.37 -1.10 20.32
N GLY A 115 4.04 -1.98 19.37
CA GLY A 115 4.38 -3.40 19.43
C GLY A 115 5.87 -3.70 19.21
N ALA A 116 6.60 -2.81 18.52
CA ALA A 116 8.04 -2.93 18.33
C ALA A 116 8.83 -2.50 19.58
N GLU A 117 8.32 -1.55 20.37
CA GLU A 117 8.95 -1.09 21.61
C GLU A 117 8.82 -2.09 22.77
N ALA A 118 7.79 -2.94 22.79
CA ALA A 118 7.58 -3.95 23.84
C ALA A 118 8.49 -5.20 23.75
N LYS A 119 9.41 -5.24 22.78
CA LYS A 119 10.28 -6.40 22.51
C LYS A 119 11.78 -6.12 22.72
N GLN A 120 12.13 -5.01 23.39
CA GLN A 120 13.50 -4.69 23.83
C GLN A 120 13.78 -5.18 25.24
#